data_AF-Q9XHU2-F1
#
_entry.id   AF-Q9XHU2-F1
#
_cell.length_a   1.000
_cell.length_b   1.000
_cell.length_c   1.000
_cell.angle_alpha   90.00
_cell.angle_beta   90.00
_cell.angle_gamma   90.00
#
_symmetry.space_group_name_H-M   'P 1'
#
loop_
_entity.id
_entity.type
_entity.pdbx_description
1 polymer ?
#
loop_
_entity_poly.entity_id
_entity_poly.type
_entity_poly.pdbx_seq_one_letter_code
_entity_poly.pdbx_strand_id
1 'polypeptide(L)' 'ARVSIIMFSSSNKLHEFISPNTTTKEIIDLYQTVSDVDVWSAHYERMQETKRKLLETNRKLRTQIKQRLGECLDELDIQ' A
#
# COMPACT_ATOMS: atom_id res chain seq x y z
N ALA A 1 23.21 24.47 -1.69
CA ALA A 1 23.16 23.07 -1.19
C ALA A 1 21.74 22.55 -1.31
N ARG A 2 21.56 21.24 -1.55
CA ARG A 2 20.24 20.59 -1.60
C ARG A 2 19.97 19.95 -0.23
N VAL A 3 18.98 20.45 0.49
CA VAL A 3 18.68 20.03 1.87
C VAL A 3 17.17 19.91 2.05
N SER A 4 16.74 18.83 2.68
CA SER A 4 15.37 18.62 3.16
C SER A 4 15.42 18.18 4.64
N ILE A 5 14.56 18.76 5.46
CA ILE A 5 14.43 18.44 6.88
C ILE A 5 12.95 18.17 7.16
N ILE A 6 12.67 16.99 7.70
CA ILE A 6 11.35 16.56 8.15
C ILE A 6 11.39 16.44 9.67
N MET A 7 10.52 17.18 10.36
CA MET A 7 10.42 17.16 11.82
C MET A 7 9.00 16.80 12.25
N PHE A 8 8.91 15.91 13.23
CA PHE A 8 7.68 15.61 13.94
C PHE A 8 7.78 16.16 15.36
N SER A 9 6.87 17.07 15.72
CA SER A 9 6.75 17.51 17.11
C SER A 9 6.14 16.41 17.99
N SER A 10 6.26 16.56 19.31
CA SER A 10 5.57 15.70 20.29
C SER A 10 4.04 15.66 20.11
N SER A 11 3.47 16.65 19.42
CA SER A 11 2.05 16.73 19.06
C SER A 11 1.69 16.05 17.73
N ASN A 12 2.61 15.29 17.13
CA ASN A 12 2.49 14.69 15.78
C ASN A 12 2.27 15.71 14.64
N LYS A 13 2.60 16.98 14.85
CA LYS A 13 2.61 17.97 13.77
C LYS A 13 3.86 17.81 12.92
N LEU A 14 3.65 17.71 11.62
CA LEU A 14 4.67 17.65 10.58
C LEU A 14 5.13 19.07 10.24
N HIS A 15 6.43 19.31 10.34
CA HIS A 15 7.09 20.50 9.84
C HIS A 15 8.13 20.07 8.80
N GLU A 16 8.03 20.65 7.62
CA GLU A 16 8.94 20.38 6.51
C GLU A 16 9.67 21.66 6.12
N PHE A 17 10.99 21.55 5.96
CA PHE A 17 11.81 22.58 5.34
C PHE A 17 12.53 22.00 4.13
N ILE A 18 12.55 22.75 3.05
CA ILE A 18 13.29 22.41 1.85
C ILE A 18 14.01 23.61 1.27
N SER A 19 15.24 23.40 0.80
CA SER A 19 16.02 24.46 0.15
C SER A 19 15.34 24.93 -1.15
N PRO A 20 15.34 26.24 -1.49
CA PRO A 20 14.55 26.82 -2.60
C PRO A 20 14.77 26.30 -4.03
N ASN A 21 15.69 25.35 -4.24
CA ASN A 21 16.09 24.87 -5.56
C ASN A 21 15.94 23.35 -5.70
N THR A 22 15.14 22.71 -4.85
CA THR A 22 14.88 21.27 -4.94
C THR A 22 13.50 20.95 -4.39
N THR A 23 12.96 19.79 -4.75
CA THR A 23 11.69 19.27 -4.26
C THR A 23 11.90 18.04 -3.38
N THR A 24 10.93 17.76 -2.50
CA THR A 24 10.99 16.61 -1.59
C THR A 24 11.15 15.31 -2.37
N LYS A 25 10.45 15.20 -3.51
CA LYS A 25 10.59 14.07 -4.44
C LYS A 25 12.03 13.91 -4.91
N GLU A 26 12.66 14.96 -5.41
CA GLU A 26 14.03 14.87 -5.93
C GLU A 26 15.06 14.49 -4.85
N ILE A 27 14.80 14.85 -3.59
CA ILE A 27 15.65 14.44 -2.45
C ILE A 27 15.42 12.96 -2.12
N ILE A 28 14.17 12.50 -2.10
CA ILE A 28 13.83 11.08 -1.87
C ILE A 28 14.42 10.21 -2.99
N ASP A 29 14.27 10.62 -4.26
CA ASP A 29 14.82 9.90 -5.41
C ASP A 29 16.36 9.81 -5.33
N LEU A 30 17.02 10.90 -4.93
CA LEU A 30 18.46 10.90 -4.68
C LEU A 30 18.85 9.97 -3.53
N TYR A 31 18.09 10.00 -2.42
CA TYR A 31 18.34 9.12 -1.27
C TYR A 31 18.23 7.64 -1.64
N GLN A 32 17.18 7.26 -2.38
CA GLN A 32 16.99 5.90 -2.87
C GLN A 32 18.15 5.46 -3.78
N THR A 33 18.59 6.33 -4.69
CA THR A 33 19.68 6.05 -5.62
C THR A 33 21.03 5.91 -4.92
N VAL A 34 21.33 6.79 -3.96
CA VAL A 34 22.64 6.82 -3.28
C VAL A 34 22.75 5.74 -2.20
N SER A 35 21.64 5.45 -1.51
CA SER A 35 21.62 4.52 -0.38
C SER A 35 21.22 3.09 -0.79
N ASP A 36 20.80 2.89 -2.05
CA ASP A 36 20.27 1.62 -2.56
C ASP A 36 19.11 1.07 -1.70
N VAL A 37 18.19 1.96 -1.32
CA VAL A 37 17.02 1.65 -0.49
C VAL A 37 15.74 1.98 -1.26
N ASP A 38 14.80 1.04 -1.30
CA ASP A 38 13.43 1.29 -1.75
C ASP A 38 12.54 1.69 -0.57
N VAL A 39 12.22 2.98 -0.46
CA VAL A 39 11.37 3.52 0.62
C VAL A 39 9.88 3.20 0.42
N TRP A 40 9.48 2.72 -0.75
CA TRP A 40 8.09 2.42 -1.11
C TRP A 40 7.74 0.94 -0.98
N SER A 41 8.73 0.05 -0.98
CA SER A 41 8.60 -1.41 -0.84
C SER A 41 7.53 -1.83 0.18
N ALA A 42 7.69 -1.43 1.45
CA ALA A 42 6.76 -1.80 2.52
C ALA A 42 5.32 -1.29 2.32
N HIS A 43 5.17 -0.09 1.74
CA HIS A 43 3.85 0.45 1.41
C HIS A 43 3.21 -0.33 0.26
N TYR A 44 4.00 -0.64 -0.76
CA TYR A 44 3.58 -1.41 -1.91
C TYR A 44 3.12 -2.82 -1.52
N GLU A 45 3.90 -3.52 -0.68
CA GLU A 45 3.53 -4.84 -0.14
C GLU A 45 2.20 -4.81 0.61
N ARG A 46 1.99 -3.81 1.47
CA ARG A 46 0.72 -3.64 2.21
C ARG A 46 -0.48 -3.43 1.28
N MET A 47 -0.28 -2.65 0.21
CA MET A 47 -1.31 -2.43 -0.80
C MET A 47 -1.63 -3.72 -1.57
N GLN A 48 -0.60 -4.48 -1.95
CA GLN A 48 -0.79 -5.78 -2.59
C GLN A 48 -1.54 -6.76 -1.68
N GLU A 49 -1.21 -6.82 -0.40
CA GLU A 49 -1.89 -7.68 0.56
C GLU A 49 -3.38 -7.30 0.69
N THR A 50 -3.67 -5.99 0.74
CA THR A 50 -5.04 -5.47 0.77
C THR A 50 -5.81 -5.90 -0.48
N LYS A 51 -5.21 -5.76 -1.66
CA LYS A 51 -5.80 -6.23 -2.93
C LYS A 51 -6.11 -7.73 -2.90
N ARG A 52 -5.19 -8.55 -2.40
CA ARG A 52 -5.37 -10.01 -2.27
C ARG A 52 -6.58 -10.35 -1.39
N LYS A 53 -6.70 -9.70 -0.23
CA LYS A 53 -7.83 -9.90 0.70
C LYS A 53 -9.17 -9.53 0.06
N LEU A 54 -9.21 -8.44 -0.71
CA LEU A 54 -10.41 -8.01 -1.42
C LEU A 54 -10.81 -9.01 -2.53
N LEU A 55 -9.85 -9.52 -3.30
CA LEU A 55 -10.11 -10.53 -4.32
C LEU A 55 -10.63 -11.84 -3.72
N GLU A 56 -10.03 -12.28 -2.61
CA GLU A 56 -10.47 -13.46 -1.87
C GLU A 56 -11.90 -13.30 -1.34
N THR A 57 -12.20 -12.14 -0.75
CA THR A 57 -13.55 -11.80 -0.27
C THR A 57 -14.55 -11.78 -1.42
N ASN A 58 -14.20 -11.15 -2.54
CA ASN A 58 -15.08 -11.08 -3.71
C ASN A 58 -15.36 -12.46 -4.30
N ARG A 59 -14.34 -13.33 -4.39
CA ARG A 59 -14.50 -14.73 -4.82
C ARG A 59 -15.46 -15.48 -3.91
N LYS A 60 -15.28 -15.40 -2.58
CA LYS A 60 -16.19 -16.04 -1.60
C LYS A 60 -17.62 -15.55 -1.75
N LEU A 61 -17.82 -14.24 -1.89
CA LEU A 61 -19.15 -13.64 -2.09
C LEU A 61 -19.80 -14.13 -3.39
N ARG A 62 -19.06 -14.16 -4.50
CA ARG A 62 -19.57 -14.69 -5.78
C ARG A 62 -19.99 -16.16 -5.67
N THR A 63 -19.20 -16.98 -4.99
CA THR A 63 -19.55 -18.39 -4.73
C THR A 63 -20.83 -18.49 -3.89
N GLN A 64 -20.95 -17.73 -2.81
CA GLN A 64 -22.17 -17.72 -1.97
C GLN A 64 -23.40 -17.27 -2.74
N ILE A 65 -23.28 -16.28 -3.63
CA ILE A 65 -24.38 -15.82 -4.48
C ILE A 65 -24.83 -16.95 -5.42
N LYS A 66 -23.90 -17.62 -6.11
CA LYS A 66 -24.21 -18.75 -6.99
C LYS A 66 -24.91 -19.89 -6.25
N GLN A 67 -24.37 -20.28 -5.09
CA GLN A 67 -24.98 -21.31 -4.24
C GLN A 67 -26.41 -20.94 -3.84
N ARG A 68 -26.67 -19.67 -3.46
CA ARG A 68 -28.02 -19.19 -3.13
C ARG A 68 -28.98 -19.12 -4.32
N LEU A 69 -28.44 -18.94 -5.53
CA LEU A 69 -29.21 -18.96 -6.78
C LEU A 69 -29.49 -20.39 -7.28
N GLY A 70 -29.00 -21.43 -6.59
CA GLY A 70 -29.16 -22.83 -7.00
C GLY A 70 -28.23 -23.25 -8.14
N GLU A 71 -27.21 -22.45 -8.44
CA GLU A 71 -26.19 -22.76 -9.46
C GLU A 71 -24.96 -23.40 -8.80
N CYS A 72 -24.44 -24.50 -9.37
CA CYS A 72 -23.27 -25.28 -8.89
C CYS A 72 -23.48 -26.01 -7.54
N LEU A 73 -24.36 -27.02 -7.50
CA LEU A 73 -24.51 -27.94 -6.36
C LEU A 73 -23.40 -29.00 -6.26
N ASP A 74 -22.57 -29.15 -7.29
CA ASP A 74 -21.54 -30.22 -7.37
C ASP A 74 -20.26 -29.94 -6.55
N GLU A 75 -20.03 -28.69 -6.11
CA GLU A 75 -18.91 -28.30 -5.24
C GLU A 75 -19.31 -28.19 -3.75
N LEU A 76 -20.57 -28.48 -3.41
CA LEU A 76 -20.99 -28.62 -2.02
C LEU A 76 -20.63 -30.03 -1.57
N ASP A 77 -19.39 -30.22 -1.12
CA ASP A 77 -19.04 -31.41 -0.35
C ASP A 77 -19.82 -31.32 0.98
N ILE A 78 -20.92 -32.07 1.05
CA ILE A 78 -21.72 -32.23 2.26
C ILE A 78 -21.03 -33.33 3.06
N GLN A 79 -20.26 -32.92 4.06
CA GLN A 79 -19.77 -33.82 5.09
C GLN A 79 -20.76 -33.88 6.26
#